data_AF-A0A0J6F9G2-F1
#
_entry.id   AF-A0A0J6F9G2-F1
#
_cell.length_a   1.000
_cell.length_b   1.000
_cell.length_c   1.000
_cell.angle_alpha   90.00
_cell.angle_beta   90.00
_cell.angle_gamma   90.00
#
_symmetry.space_group_name_H-M   'P 1'
#
loop_
_entity.id
_entity.type
_entity.pdbx_description
1 polymer ?
#
loop_
_entity_poly.entity_id
_entity_poly.type
_entity_poly.pdbx_seq_one_letter_code
_entity_poly.pdbx_strand_id
1 'polypeptide(L)'
;MRLGFVRATKRESLIYTCFPKLSCKMAEEDASGQFLCPPKDKEEYPPVYRQHSAYNPLYTFRLPSGKTRHYQQQYADIYFLRLARLKPAVAEIAAAEWEEFTIAGENARRVDRVLDVRQGELCWVVGTVYMDLPLKPNILDDISKEHWTAAPPCRKTYLDPSNQGGTQTMLEDGSGRLRLTGTLLQSALLVTGAVVAVLGTENANGDFEVVDVKVPDLAPQPARWESQYADSASGKRKRSPSETPVDGPRKKIALLSGLGITGTSGDTVALTLLTDYLLGYGEGYGNVGTGSSPIRSAQISRLIIAGNSLGSSVPPSLEEQDEDAAVKKRRQAKKYGYDASAYNASPITHLDNFLAEILPSIPVTIMPGENDPANFALPQQEIHRAMLPRSRNYCSAPRLGIDEPPSEPGWLDTVTNPWQGDVEGWRLWGCSGQNVDDVLRYMSLDDDQTENGQDIEGDTRLRLMEAMLRWRCAVPTAPDTIWCYPFQDKDPFVLQACPHVFFTGNQPAFRTTVIEKSVSASSMDVEGDQPSKVRLLALPKFRETGELVLLDAETLEVEVVKFGTWQSVKEVESLDAPVNDSQA
;
A
#
# COMPACT_ATOMS: atom_id res chain seq x y z
N MET A 1 -35.15 -42.85 -54.67
CA MET A 1 -34.73 -42.92 -53.26
C MET A 1 -33.66 -41.86 -53.05
N ARG A 2 -33.99 -40.82 -52.27
CA ARG A 2 -33.16 -39.63 -52.09
C ARG A 2 -32.02 -39.92 -51.10
N LEU A 3 -30.79 -39.59 -51.48
CA LEU A 3 -29.66 -39.45 -50.57
C LEU A 3 -29.87 -38.19 -49.70
N GLY A 4 -29.86 -38.36 -48.37
CA GLY A 4 -29.82 -37.26 -47.41
C GLY A 4 -28.40 -37.07 -46.88
N PHE A 5 -27.78 -35.95 -47.21
CA PHE A 5 -26.57 -35.47 -46.55
C PHE A 5 -26.97 -34.62 -45.34
N VAL A 6 -26.41 -34.95 -44.18
CA VAL A 6 -26.51 -34.18 -42.93
C VAL A 6 -25.63 -32.93 -43.07
N ARG A 7 -26.22 -31.75 -42.87
CA ARG A 7 -25.49 -30.49 -42.72
C ARG A 7 -26.07 -29.76 -41.51
N ALA A 8 -25.43 -29.92 -40.35
CA ALA A 8 -25.72 -29.13 -39.16
C ALA A 8 -24.74 -27.95 -39.14
N THR A 9 -25.20 -26.77 -39.58
CA THR A 9 -24.54 -25.49 -39.31
C THR A 9 -25.33 -24.80 -38.20
N LYS A 10 -24.83 -24.86 -36.95
CA LYS A 10 -25.27 -23.95 -35.89
C LYS A 10 -24.49 -22.64 -36.04
N ARG A 11 -25.17 -21.61 -36.54
CA ARG A 11 -24.79 -20.21 -36.28
C ARG A 11 -25.36 -19.87 -34.92
N GLU A 12 -24.51 -19.59 -33.94
CA GLU A 12 -24.94 -19.01 -32.67
C GLU A 12 -24.88 -17.48 -32.81
N SER A 13 -26.06 -16.88 -32.81
CA SER A 13 -26.30 -15.45 -32.73
C SER A 13 -26.20 -15.00 -31.27
N LEU A 14 -25.33 -14.04 -30.97
CA LEU A 14 -25.37 -13.29 -29.71
C LEU A 14 -26.66 -12.47 -29.65
N ILE A 15 -27.49 -12.74 -28.64
CA ILE A 15 -28.68 -11.97 -28.32
C ILE A 15 -28.31 -11.03 -27.17
N TYR A 16 -28.34 -9.72 -27.42
CA TYR A 16 -28.37 -8.69 -26.38
C TYR A 16 -29.80 -8.58 -25.85
N THR A 17 -30.01 -8.77 -24.56
CA THR A 17 -31.28 -8.42 -23.89
C THR A 17 -31.06 -7.24 -22.95
N CYS A 18 -31.58 -6.08 -23.33
CA CYS A 18 -31.92 -4.98 -22.42
C CYS A 18 -33.38 -4.63 -22.71
N PHE A 19 -34.29 -4.86 -21.77
CA PHE A 19 -35.67 -4.40 -21.85
C PHE A 19 -35.89 -3.28 -20.83
N PRO A 20 -36.23 -2.08 -21.30
CA PRO A 20 -37.24 -1.26 -20.67
C PRO A 20 -38.46 -1.18 -21.59
N LYS A 21 -39.65 -1.28 -21.00
CA LYS A 21 -40.92 -1.09 -21.70
C LYS A 21 -40.95 0.29 -22.37
N LEU A 22 -41.16 0.29 -23.69
CA LEU A 22 -41.43 1.48 -24.50
C LEU A 22 -42.65 2.24 -23.95
N SER A 23 -42.41 3.43 -23.41
CA SER A 23 -43.37 4.54 -23.43
C SER A 23 -42.71 5.66 -24.22
N CYS A 24 -43.34 6.01 -25.34
CA CYS A 24 -42.86 7.01 -26.29
C CYS A 24 -42.94 8.40 -25.66
N LYS A 25 -41.81 8.88 -25.12
CA LYS A 25 -41.50 10.30 -24.95
C LYS A 25 -40.04 10.49 -25.35
N MET A 26 -39.80 11.51 -26.18
CA MET A 26 -38.51 11.86 -26.80
C MET A 26 -37.34 11.62 -25.85
N ALA A 27 -36.50 10.64 -26.20
CA ALA A 27 -35.23 10.41 -25.54
C ALA A 27 -34.29 11.57 -25.92
N GLU A 28 -33.72 12.22 -24.90
CA GLU A 28 -32.47 12.96 -25.05
C GLU A 28 -31.43 12.02 -25.66
N GLU A 29 -30.69 12.50 -26.65
CA GLU A 29 -29.67 11.73 -27.37
C GLU A 29 -28.53 11.34 -26.41
N ASP A 30 -28.62 10.15 -25.81
CA ASP A 30 -27.51 9.55 -25.08
C ASP A 30 -26.31 9.31 -26.02
N ALA A 31 -25.14 9.81 -25.63
CA ALA A 31 -23.86 9.65 -26.35
C ALA A 31 -23.49 8.16 -26.62
N SER A 32 -24.14 7.22 -25.94
CA SER A 32 -23.95 5.76 -26.09
C SER A 32 -24.45 5.19 -27.41
N GLY A 33 -25.32 5.90 -28.14
CA GLY A 33 -25.86 5.45 -29.43
C GLY A 33 -24.93 5.67 -30.64
N GLN A 34 -23.83 6.41 -30.48
CA GLN A 34 -22.97 6.80 -31.61
C GLN A 34 -22.20 5.63 -32.23
N PHE A 35 -21.73 4.65 -31.43
CA PHE A 35 -21.05 3.47 -31.97
C PHE A 35 -21.99 2.46 -32.64
N LEU A 36 -23.31 2.63 -32.48
CA LEU A 36 -24.34 1.80 -33.08
C LEU A 36 -24.94 2.44 -34.34
N CYS A 37 -24.19 3.31 -35.01
CA CYS A 37 -24.56 3.92 -36.28
C CYS A 37 -23.49 3.68 -37.36
N PRO A 38 -23.86 3.68 -38.66
CA PRO A 38 -22.88 3.53 -39.73
C PRO A 38 -21.90 4.73 -39.74
N PRO A 39 -20.67 4.54 -40.26
CA PRO A 39 -19.72 5.64 -40.42
C PRO A 39 -20.35 6.77 -41.24
N LYS A 40 -20.24 8.00 -40.74
CA LYS A 40 -20.73 9.18 -41.46
C LYS A 40 -19.56 9.81 -42.23
N ASP A 41 -19.70 9.94 -43.55
CA ASP A 41 -18.64 10.35 -44.49
C ASP A 41 -18.03 11.76 -44.27
N LYS A 42 -18.47 12.52 -43.24
CA LYS A 42 -18.04 13.91 -42.96
C LYS A 42 -17.89 14.24 -41.47
N GLU A 43 -17.84 13.25 -40.57
CA GLU A 43 -17.59 13.52 -39.15
C GLU A 43 -16.08 13.65 -38.87
N GLU A 44 -15.65 14.85 -38.50
CA GLU A 44 -14.34 15.09 -37.89
C GLU A 44 -14.48 14.94 -36.37
N TYR A 45 -13.75 14.01 -35.78
CA TYR A 45 -13.72 13.82 -34.34
C TYR A 45 -12.56 14.63 -33.74
N PRO A 46 -12.82 15.61 -32.85
CA PRO A 46 -11.74 16.40 -32.26
C PRO A 46 -10.87 15.52 -31.36
N PRO A 47 -9.52 15.63 -31.45
CA PRO A 47 -8.63 14.91 -30.56
C PRO A 47 -8.81 15.39 -29.12
N VAL A 48 -8.80 14.44 -28.19
CA VAL A 48 -8.91 14.70 -26.74
C VAL A 48 -7.52 14.56 -26.15
N TYR A 49 -7.09 15.59 -25.40
CA TYR A 49 -5.76 15.64 -24.80
C TYR A 49 -5.86 15.52 -23.28
N ARG A 50 -5.00 14.69 -22.70
CA ARG A 50 -4.80 14.62 -21.25
C ARG A 50 -4.07 15.88 -20.76
N GLN A 51 -4.44 16.32 -19.56
CA GLN A 51 -3.70 17.38 -18.89
C GLN A 51 -2.41 16.86 -18.27
N HIS A 52 -1.38 17.68 -18.24
CA HIS A 52 -0.13 17.36 -17.55
C HIS A 52 -0.35 17.17 -16.04
N SER A 53 0.29 16.14 -15.50
CA SER A 53 0.34 15.91 -14.05
C SER A 53 1.42 16.76 -13.41
N ALA A 54 1.08 17.47 -12.33
CA ALA A 54 2.06 18.10 -11.45
C ALA A 54 2.66 17.02 -10.53
N TYR A 55 3.94 16.72 -10.72
CA TYR A 55 4.61 15.58 -10.09
C TYR A 55 5.96 15.97 -9.51
N ASN A 56 6.18 15.67 -8.24
CA ASN A 56 7.43 15.90 -7.52
C ASN A 56 7.81 14.67 -6.68
N PRO A 57 8.58 13.72 -7.21
CA PRO A 57 9.01 12.54 -6.47
C PRO A 57 10.04 12.92 -5.38
N LEU A 58 9.90 12.34 -4.19
CA LEU A 58 10.90 12.45 -3.15
C LEU A 58 11.79 11.20 -3.13
N TYR A 59 13.07 11.40 -2.79
CA TYR A 59 14.09 10.34 -2.84
C TYR A 59 14.50 9.86 -1.44
N THR A 60 13.61 9.99 -0.45
CA THR A 60 13.84 9.64 0.97
C THR A 60 14.38 8.22 1.17
N PHE A 61 13.96 7.28 0.31
CA PHE A 61 14.28 5.85 0.41
C PHE A 61 15.36 5.38 -0.57
N ARG A 62 15.97 6.30 -1.33
CA ARG A 62 17.07 5.96 -2.24
C ARG A 62 18.33 5.72 -1.41
N LEU A 63 18.95 4.56 -1.62
CA LEU A 63 20.19 4.21 -0.94
C LEU A 63 21.40 4.78 -1.67
N PRO A 64 22.53 5.01 -0.95
CA PRO A 64 23.78 5.38 -1.58
C PRO A 64 24.23 4.36 -2.63
N SER A 65 24.95 4.83 -3.66
CA SER A 65 25.40 3.99 -4.78
C SER A 65 26.87 3.55 -4.65
N GLY A 66 27.17 2.35 -5.13
CA GLY A 66 28.55 1.86 -5.24
C GLY A 66 29.25 1.73 -3.89
N LYS A 67 30.43 2.34 -3.76
CA LYS A 67 31.32 2.16 -2.60
C LYS A 67 30.81 2.80 -1.30
N THR A 68 29.83 3.69 -1.36
CA THR A 68 29.24 4.35 -0.17
C THR A 68 28.08 3.56 0.44
N ARG A 69 27.63 2.48 -0.22
CA ARG A 69 26.66 1.54 0.34
C ARG A 69 27.38 0.51 1.19
N HIS A 70 27.17 0.58 2.50
CA HIS A 70 27.84 -0.28 3.47
C HIS A 70 26.84 -1.23 4.15
N TYR A 71 27.31 -2.42 4.50
CA TYR A 71 26.51 -3.48 5.13
C TYR A 71 27.20 -4.08 6.37
N GLN A 72 28.28 -3.45 6.83
CA GLN A 72 29.06 -3.95 7.96
C GLN A 72 28.46 -3.53 9.30
N GLN A 73 27.43 -2.71 9.27
CA GLN A 73 26.90 -2.04 10.46
C GLN A 73 25.81 -2.87 11.12
N GLN A 74 25.64 -2.65 12.42
CA GLN A 74 24.66 -3.35 13.23
C GLN A 74 23.31 -2.62 13.19
N TYR A 75 22.25 -3.37 13.46
CA TYR A 75 20.88 -2.86 13.46
C TYR A 75 20.49 -2.07 14.71
N ALA A 76 21.32 -2.01 15.75
CA ALA A 76 20.99 -1.30 16.98
C ALA A 76 20.74 0.21 16.74
N ASP A 77 21.51 0.82 15.83
CA ASP A 77 21.42 2.25 15.50
C ASP A 77 20.01 2.67 15.08
N ILE A 78 19.27 1.82 14.33
CA ILE A 78 17.92 2.16 13.87
C ILE A 78 16.94 2.35 15.03
N TYR A 79 17.03 1.52 16.07
CA TYR A 79 16.17 1.61 17.25
C TYR A 79 16.50 2.86 18.07
N PHE A 80 17.79 3.18 18.22
CA PHE A 80 18.23 4.40 18.90
C PHE A 80 17.77 5.66 18.17
N LEU A 81 17.94 5.71 16.84
CA LEU A 81 17.49 6.83 16.00
C LEU A 81 15.97 7.02 16.09
N ARG A 82 15.22 5.92 16.01
CA ARG A 82 13.76 5.94 16.11
C ARG A 82 13.29 6.43 17.47
N LEU A 83 13.81 5.87 18.56
CA LEU A 83 13.48 6.28 19.92
C LEU A 83 13.87 7.75 20.16
N ALA A 84 15.07 8.17 19.76
CA ALA A 84 15.52 9.56 19.91
C ALA A 84 14.61 10.54 19.15
N ARG A 85 14.10 10.15 17.99
CA ARG A 85 13.23 11.01 17.18
C ARG A 85 11.80 11.08 17.71
N LEU A 86 11.25 9.98 18.22
CA LEU A 86 9.84 9.90 18.63
C LEU A 86 9.61 10.20 20.12
N LYS A 87 10.60 9.92 20.99
CA LYS A 87 10.48 10.15 22.44
C LYS A 87 10.00 11.54 22.83
N PRO A 88 10.44 12.66 22.20
CA PRO A 88 9.92 13.99 22.53
C PRO A 88 8.42 14.14 22.30
N ALA A 89 7.92 13.70 21.14
CA ALA A 89 6.50 13.83 20.79
C ALA A 89 5.62 12.94 21.68
N VAL A 90 6.07 11.72 21.96
CA VAL A 90 5.36 10.79 22.86
C VAL A 90 5.32 11.33 24.29
N ALA A 91 6.44 11.86 24.79
CA ALA A 91 6.53 12.39 26.15
C ALA A 91 5.68 13.64 26.34
N GLU A 92 5.54 14.49 25.31
CA GLU A 92 4.67 15.67 25.34
C GLU A 92 3.19 15.26 25.50
N ILE A 93 2.72 14.29 24.70
CA ILE A 93 1.34 13.78 24.78
C ILE A 93 1.09 13.09 26.12
N ALA A 94 2.03 12.26 26.57
CA ALA A 94 1.94 11.58 27.85
C ALA A 94 1.92 12.57 29.03
N ALA A 95 2.77 13.61 29.01
CA ALA A 95 2.76 14.63 30.05
C ALA A 95 1.45 15.42 30.07
N ALA A 96 0.93 15.82 28.90
CA ALA A 96 -0.33 16.57 28.82
C ALA A 96 -1.53 15.82 29.43
N GLU A 97 -1.55 14.48 29.34
CA GLU A 97 -2.63 13.66 29.91
C GLU A 97 -2.33 13.22 31.36
N TRP A 98 -1.09 12.86 31.66
CA TRP A 98 -0.75 12.13 32.89
C TRP A 98 -0.05 12.95 33.96
N GLU A 99 0.42 14.17 33.69
CA GLU A 99 1.16 14.97 34.69
C GLU A 99 0.28 15.38 35.89
N GLU A 100 -1.03 15.55 35.67
CA GLU A 100 -2.03 15.79 36.73
C GLU A 100 -2.85 14.53 37.10
N PHE A 101 -2.52 13.38 36.51
CA PHE A 101 -3.29 12.16 36.72
C PHE A 101 -2.93 11.49 38.05
N THR A 102 -3.96 11.21 38.85
CA THR A 102 -3.80 10.66 40.20
C THR A 102 -4.62 9.39 40.38
N ILE A 103 -4.00 8.31 40.87
CA ILE A 103 -4.69 7.09 41.29
C ILE A 103 -4.40 6.86 42.78
N ALA A 104 -5.44 6.62 43.56
CA ALA A 104 -5.34 6.30 44.99
C ALA A 104 -4.52 7.30 45.84
N GLY A 105 -4.42 8.57 45.40
CA GLY A 105 -3.67 9.62 46.08
C GLY A 105 -2.19 9.74 45.67
N GLU A 106 -1.72 8.92 44.73
CA GLU A 106 -0.40 9.03 44.12
C GLU A 106 -0.48 9.70 42.74
N ASN A 107 0.45 10.63 42.49
CA ASN A 107 0.56 11.31 41.20
C ASN A 107 1.48 10.52 40.27
N ALA A 108 1.09 10.40 39.00
CA ALA A 108 1.90 9.70 38.01
C ALA A 108 3.23 10.45 37.77
N ARG A 109 4.34 9.80 38.10
CA ARG A 109 5.68 10.38 37.92
C ARG A 109 6.29 9.94 36.59
N ARG A 110 6.88 10.88 35.86
CA ARG A 110 7.74 10.55 34.70
C ARG A 110 9.04 9.91 35.16
N VAL A 111 9.38 8.77 34.55
CA VAL A 111 10.67 8.09 34.71
C VAL A 111 11.41 8.10 33.37
N ASP A 112 12.68 8.50 33.37
CA ASP A 112 13.44 8.66 32.13
C ASP A 112 14.02 7.36 31.58
N ARG A 113 14.36 6.41 32.47
CA ARG A 113 14.92 5.10 32.14
C ARG A 113 14.01 3.97 32.59
N VAL A 114 13.83 2.97 31.75
CA VAL A 114 12.93 1.84 32.00
C VAL A 114 13.32 1.04 33.26
N LEU A 115 14.61 0.91 33.56
CA LEU A 115 15.08 0.21 34.77
C LEU A 115 15.02 1.04 36.06
N ASP A 116 14.70 2.34 35.99
CA ASP A 116 14.58 3.20 37.19
C ASP A 116 13.16 3.17 37.80
N VAL A 117 12.25 2.38 37.22
CA VAL A 117 10.91 2.11 37.76
C VAL A 117 11.03 1.44 39.12
N ARG A 118 10.14 1.79 40.05
CA ARG A 118 10.13 1.26 41.41
C ARG A 118 8.80 0.60 41.73
N GLN A 119 8.89 -0.53 42.41
CA GLN A 119 7.74 -1.25 42.92
C GLN A 119 6.79 -0.36 43.72
N GLY A 120 5.51 -0.38 43.34
CA GLY A 120 4.45 0.34 44.03
C GLY A 120 4.39 1.85 43.75
N GLU A 121 5.32 2.43 42.98
CA GLU A 121 5.22 3.84 42.54
C GLU A 121 4.42 3.93 41.24
N LEU A 122 3.37 4.75 41.19
CA LEU A 122 2.68 5.09 39.95
C LEU A 122 3.59 5.94 39.06
N CYS A 123 3.97 5.42 37.90
CA CYS A 123 4.86 6.12 36.98
C CYS A 123 4.56 5.85 35.52
N TRP A 124 5.12 6.68 34.65
CA TRP A 124 5.09 6.46 33.22
C TRP A 124 6.47 6.61 32.59
N VAL A 125 6.72 5.81 31.57
CA VAL A 125 8.01 5.72 30.89
C VAL A 125 7.80 5.57 29.37
N VAL A 126 8.75 6.09 28.59
CA VAL A 126 8.76 5.98 27.12
C VAL A 126 9.82 5.00 26.68
N GLY A 127 9.45 4.06 25.83
CA GLY A 127 10.36 3.09 25.27
C GLY A 127 9.88 2.52 23.94
N THR A 128 10.65 1.58 23.41
CA THR A 128 10.34 0.83 22.20
C THR A 128 9.74 -0.51 22.60
N VAL A 129 8.60 -0.87 22.02
CA VAL A 129 7.98 -2.17 22.24
C VAL A 129 8.83 -3.26 21.60
N TYR A 130 9.03 -4.35 22.32
CA TYR A 130 9.56 -5.61 21.81
C TYR A 130 8.60 -6.74 22.19
N MET A 131 8.25 -7.58 21.22
CA MET A 131 7.39 -8.74 21.44
C MET A 131 8.17 -10.02 21.15
N ASP A 132 8.25 -10.88 22.16
CA ASP A 132 8.72 -12.25 22.01
C ASP A 132 7.52 -13.16 21.76
N LEU A 133 7.45 -13.71 20.55
CA LEU A 133 6.30 -14.48 20.08
C LEU A 133 6.72 -15.92 19.77
N PRO A 134 5.99 -16.95 20.25
CA PRO A 134 6.43 -18.34 20.13
C PRO A 134 6.62 -18.84 18.69
N LEU A 135 5.79 -18.36 17.75
CA LEU A 135 5.88 -18.74 16.33
C LEU A 135 6.62 -17.68 15.49
N LYS A 136 7.38 -16.77 16.11
CA LYS A 136 8.29 -15.93 15.35
C LYS A 136 9.47 -16.76 14.81
N PRO A 137 9.87 -16.59 13.54
CA PRO A 137 11.00 -17.34 12.98
C PRO A 137 12.30 -17.09 13.74
N ASN A 138 13.05 -18.15 14.02
CA ASN A 138 14.34 -18.07 14.69
C ASN A 138 15.40 -18.84 13.89
N ILE A 139 16.34 -18.09 13.31
CA ILE A 139 17.40 -18.66 12.47
C ILE A 139 18.33 -19.61 13.24
N LEU A 140 18.54 -19.38 14.54
CA LEU A 140 19.39 -20.26 15.37
C LEU A 140 18.76 -21.63 15.57
N ASP A 141 17.42 -21.67 15.70
CA ASP A 141 16.68 -22.94 15.77
C ASP A 141 16.76 -23.69 14.44
N ASP A 142 16.63 -22.99 13.32
CA ASP A 142 16.73 -23.57 11.98
C ASP A 142 18.13 -24.14 11.70
N ILE A 143 19.19 -23.42 12.11
CA ILE A 143 20.58 -23.87 12.04
C ILE A 143 20.78 -25.11 12.91
N SER A 144 20.25 -25.11 14.14
CA SER A 144 20.40 -26.23 15.08
C SER A 144 19.74 -27.52 14.60
N LYS A 145 18.66 -27.41 13.80
CA LYS A 145 17.88 -28.53 13.26
C LYS A 145 18.34 -28.98 11.88
N GLU A 146 19.44 -28.43 11.37
CA GLU A 146 19.99 -28.69 10.03
C GLU A 146 18.98 -28.47 8.88
N HIS A 147 18.00 -27.58 9.06
CA HIS A 147 17.01 -27.22 8.04
C HIS A 147 17.57 -26.22 7.01
N TRP A 148 18.75 -26.49 6.46
CA TRP A 148 19.52 -25.57 5.61
C TRP A 148 18.87 -25.23 4.24
N THR A 149 17.84 -25.95 3.81
CA THR A 149 17.44 -25.96 2.39
C THR A 149 16.06 -25.40 2.07
N ALA A 150 15.20 -25.17 3.05
CA ALA A 150 13.86 -24.62 2.79
C ALA A 150 13.55 -23.47 3.74
N ALA A 151 13.23 -22.31 3.18
CA ALA A 151 12.62 -21.24 3.96
C ALA A 151 11.38 -21.81 4.66
N PRO A 152 11.19 -21.57 5.98
CA PRO A 152 9.97 -21.93 6.66
C PRO A 152 8.77 -21.36 5.89
N PRO A 153 7.64 -22.11 5.80
CA PRO A 153 6.45 -21.58 5.16
C PRO A 153 6.02 -20.28 5.87
N CYS A 154 5.61 -19.29 5.08
CA CYS A 154 5.09 -18.03 5.63
C CYS A 154 3.93 -18.32 6.58
N ARG A 155 4.07 -17.87 7.83
CA ARG A 155 3.03 -18.04 8.85
C ARG A 155 2.02 -16.91 8.73
N LYS A 156 0.74 -17.24 8.98
CA LYS A 156 -0.35 -16.24 9.05
C LYS A 156 -0.21 -15.33 10.27
N THR A 157 0.23 -15.90 11.39
CA THR A 157 0.50 -15.19 12.65
C THR A 157 1.71 -15.79 13.35
N TYR A 158 2.36 -14.99 14.20
CA TYR A 158 3.45 -15.38 15.08
C TYR A 158 2.95 -15.74 16.49
N LEU A 159 1.68 -15.49 16.79
CA LEU A 159 1.04 -15.93 18.02
C LEU A 159 0.79 -17.45 17.96
N ASP A 160 0.86 -18.09 19.13
CA ASP A 160 0.48 -19.49 19.29
C ASP A 160 -0.87 -19.58 20.01
N PRO A 161 -1.98 -19.89 19.31
CA PRO A 161 -3.30 -20.03 19.93
C PRO A 161 -3.33 -21.11 21.02
N SER A 162 -2.45 -22.12 20.94
CA SER A 162 -2.37 -23.20 21.92
C SER A 162 -1.55 -22.84 23.16
N ASN A 163 -0.72 -21.80 23.08
CA ASN A 163 0.17 -21.37 24.16
C ASN A 163 0.16 -19.83 24.30
N GLN A 164 -0.99 -19.30 24.71
CA GLN A 164 -1.17 -17.86 24.93
C GLN A 164 -0.20 -17.28 25.97
N GLY A 165 0.23 -18.08 26.96
CA GLY A 165 1.21 -17.68 27.97
C GLY A 165 2.65 -17.56 27.46
N GLY A 166 2.94 -17.99 26.22
CA GLY A 166 4.25 -17.87 25.59
C GLY A 166 4.54 -16.49 25.02
N THR A 167 3.51 -15.66 24.80
CA THR A 167 3.66 -14.30 24.26
C THR A 167 4.12 -13.35 25.36
N GLN A 168 5.23 -12.64 25.13
CA GLN A 168 5.76 -11.65 26.07
C GLN A 168 5.89 -10.29 25.39
N THR A 169 5.25 -9.28 25.97
CA THR A 169 5.41 -7.88 25.55
C THR A 169 6.35 -7.18 26.52
N MET A 170 7.37 -6.53 25.99
CA MET A 170 8.39 -5.83 26.76
C MET A 170 8.53 -4.39 26.24
N LEU A 171 8.95 -3.49 27.12
CA LEU A 171 9.33 -2.13 26.79
C LEU A 171 10.85 -2.00 26.94
N GLU A 172 11.52 -1.50 25.92
CA GLU A 172 12.98 -1.35 25.86
C GLU A 172 13.38 0.11 25.77
N ASP A 173 14.51 0.45 26.40
CA ASP A 173 15.22 1.71 26.17
C ASP A 173 16.73 1.48 26.21
N GLY A 174 17.53 2.56 26.26
CA GLY A 174 18.99 2.45 26.37
C GLY A 174 19.50 1.87 27.69
N SER A 175 18.65 1.64 28.70
CA SER A 175 19.01 1.09 30.00
C SER A 175 18.74 -0.42 30.11
N GLY A 176 17.65 -0.91 29.54
CA GLY A 176 17.26 -2.32 29.64
C GLY A 176 15.85 -2.61 29.15
N ARG A 177 15.25 -3.67 29.72
CA ARG A 177 13.92 -4.16 29.35
C ARG A 177 13.03 -4.25 30.58
N LEU A 178 11.76 -3.89 30.41
CA LEU A 178 10.70 -4.06 31.41
C LEU A 178 9.57 -4.88 30.80
N ARG A 179 9.18 -5.97 31.46
CA ARG A 179 8.06 -6.79 30.99
C ARG A 179 6.75 -6.06 31.27
N LEU A 180 5.89 -5.99 30.27
CA LEU A 180 4.56 -5.40 30.40
C LEU A 180 3.52 -6.50 30.65
N THR A 181 2.58 -6.24 31.55
CA THR A 181 1.44 -7.10 31.88
C THR A 181 0.16 -6.28 32.01
N GLY A 182 -1.00 -6.93 32.03
CA GLY A 182 -2.30 -6.28 32.14
C GLY A 182 -3.21 -6.57 30.94
N THR A 183 -4.52 -6.44 31.15
CA THR A 183 -5.54 -6.73 30.12
C THR A 183 -5.53 -5.74 28.96
N LEU A 184 -5.08 -4.50 29.21
CA LEU A 184 -4.99 -3.47 28.18
C LEU A 184 -4.06 -3.85 27.03
N LEU A 185 -3.08 -4.74 27.26
CA LEU A 185 -2.18 -5.22 26.21
C LEU A 185 -2.89 -6.05 25.13
N GLN A 186 -4.08 -6.59 25.42
CA GLN A 186 -4.86 -7.35 24.45
C GLN A 186 -5.61 -6.44 23.48
N SER A 187 -6.03 -5.26 23.94
CA SER A 187 -6.74 -4.28 23.11
C SER A 187 -5.82 -3.20 22.52
N ALA A 188 -4.65 -2.99 23.13
CA ALA A 188 -3.65 -2.09 22.60
C ALA A 188 -2.98 -2.71 21.36
N LEU A 189 -3.17 -2.07 20.20
CA LEU A 189 -2.41 -2.39 18.99
C LEU A 189 -0.93 -2.06 19.24
N LEU A 190 -0.16 -3.04 19.69
CA LEU A 190 1.28 -2.93 19.93
C LEU A 190 2.02 -3.93 19.05
N VAL A 191 3.14 -3.49 18.47
CA VAL A 191 4.04 -4.33 17.70
C VAL A 191 5.48 -3.99 18.01
N THR A 192 6.37 -4.93 17.73
CA THR A 192 7.81 -4.68 17.88
C THR A 192 8.25 -3.47 17.07
N GLY A 193 9.06 -2.61 17.70
CA GLY A 193 9.64 -1.42 17.09
C GLY A 193 8.75 -0.17 17.15
N ALA A 194 7.52 -0.26 17.66
CA ALA A 194 6.68 0.90 17.96
C ALA A 194 7.19 1.63 19.21
N VAL A 195 7.22 2.97 19.19
CA VAL A 195 7.63 3.79 20.34
C VAL A 195 6.39 4.32 21.04
N VAL A 196 6.24 4.00 22.33
CA VAL A 196 5.05 4.31 23.12
C VAL A 196 5.42 4.81 24.51
N ALA A 197 4.53 5.55 25.15
CA ALA A 197 4.54 5.79 26.58
C ALA A 197 3.58 4.82 27.26
N VAL A 198 4.00 4.29 28.40
CA VAL A 198 3.21 3.35 29.19
C VAL A 198 3.09 3.89 30.59
N LEU A 199 1.87 4.01 31.11
CA LEU A 199 1.55 4.38 32.49
C LEU A 199 1.22 3.11 33.27
N GLY A 200 1.73 2.99 34.49
CA GLY A 200 1.49 1.83 35.32
C GLY A 200 2.30 1.81 36.60
N THR A 201 2.38 0.62 37.20
CA THR A 201 3.17 0.36 38.40
C THR A 201 3.85 -1.00 38.31
N GLU A 202 5.02 -1.12 38.92
CA GLU A 202 5.72 -2.40 39.00
C GLU A 202 5.13 -3.28 40.12
N ASN A 203 4.79 -4.52 39.77
CA ASN A 203 4.25 -5.51 40.69
C ASN A 203 5.36 -6.25 41.46
N ALA A 204 4.99 -7.13 42.39
CA ALA A 204 5.95 -7.88 43.21
C ALA A 204 6.83 -8.88 42.45
N ASN A 205 6.48 -9.21 41.21
CA ASN A 205 7.25 -10.10 40.36
C ASN A 205 8.29 -9.35 39.50
N GLY A 206 8.29 -8.01 39.55
CA GLY A 206 9.12 -7.16 38.69
C GLY A 206 8.53 -6.90 37.30
N ASP A 207 7.25 -7.24 37.09
CA ASP A 207 6.54 -6.91 35.86
C ASP A 207 5.78 -5.60 36.02
N PHE A 208 5.66 -4.85 34.93
CA PHE A 208 4.94 -3.58 34.92
C PHE A 208 3.48 -3.80 34.54
N GLU A 209 2.56 -3.51 35.47
CA GLU A 209 1.13 -3.58 35.24
C GLU A 209 0.66 -2.29 34.55
N VAL A 210 0.23 -2.44 33.29
CA VAL A 210 -0.12 -1.33 32.41
C VAL A 210 -1.54 -0.87 32.66
N VAL A 211 -1.68 0.43 32.93
CA VAL A 211 -2.96 1.12 33.15
C VAL A 211 -3.41 1.87 31.89
N ASP A 212 -2.49 2.52 31.17
CA ASP A 212 -2.77 3.28 29.95
C ASP A 212 -1.54 3.32 29.03
N VAL A 213 -1.76 3.53 27.73
CA VAL A 213 -0.70 3.63 26.71
C VAL A 213 -0.97 4.83 25.81
N LYS A 214 0.06 5.64 25.56
CA LYS A 214 0.02 6.74 24.57
C LYS A 214 1.03 6.52 23.46
N VAL A 215 0.64 6.97 22.27
CA VAL A 215 1.41 6.95 21.03
C VAL A 215 1.70 8.39 20.60
N PRO A 216 2.67 8.66 19.70
CA PRO A 216 3.02 10.03 19.30
C PRO A 216 1.94 10.74 18.47
N ASP A 217 0.89 10.02 18.05
CA ASP A 217 -0.20 10.48 17.20
C ASP A 217 0.29 11.06 15.84
N LEU A 218 -0.58 11.66 15.02
CA LEU A 218 -0.21 12.15 13.69
C LEU A 218 0.88 13.25 13.74
N ALA A 219 1.87 13.14 12.85
CA ALA A 219 2.87 14.19 12.62
C ALA A 219 2.22 15.46 12.01
N PRO A 220 2.89 16.62 12.03
CA PRO A 220 2.42 17.79 11.28
C PRO A 220 2.22 17.47 9.79
N GLN A 221 1.08 17.87 9.23
CA GLN A 221 0.77 17.68 7.82
C GLN A 221 1.23 18.91 7.02
N PRO A 222 1.96 18.75 5.90
CA PRO A 222 2.34 19.88 5.05
C PRO A 222 1.13 20.44 4.33
N ALA A 223 1.12 21.74 4.02
CA ALA A 223 0.05 22.33 3.24
C ALA A 223 0.06 21.82 1.78
N ARG A 224 -1.11 21.77 1.13
CA ARG A 224 -1.18 21.46 -0.31
C ARG A 224 -0.34 22.47 -1.08
N TRP A 225 0.51 21.98 -1.99
CA TRP A 225 1.47 22.77 -2.79
C TRP A 225 2.66 23.40 -2.02
N GLU A 226 2.86 23.08 -0.74
CA GLU A 226 3.98 23.62 0.07
C GLU A 226 5.36 23.46 -0.61
N SER A 227 5.67 22.27 -1.13
CA SER A 227 6.94 21.98 -1.78
C SER A 227 7.24 22.90 -2.98
N GLN A 228 6.21 23.30 -3.74
CA GLN A 228 6.39 24.18 -4.90
C GLN A 228 6.68 25.62 -4.49
N TYR A 229 6.22 26.04 -3.30
CA TYR A 229 6.51 27.35 -2.75
C TYR A 229 7.92 27.46 -2.18
N ALA A 230 8.45 26.37 -1.62
CA ALA A 230 9.82 26.32 -1.09
C ALA A 230 10.88 26.53 -2.19
N ASP A 231 10.73 25.87 -3.35
CA ASP A 231 11.65 26.04 -4.48
C ASP A 231 11.54 27.43 -5.14
N SER A 232 10.37 28.07 -5.04
CA SER A 232 10.09 29.41 -5.58
C SER A 232 10.71 30.56 -4.77
N ALA A 233 11.36 30.28 -3.63
CA ALA A 233 12.17 31.26 -2.89
C ALA A 233 13.39 31.75 -3.71
N SER A 234 13.73 31.06 -4.80
CA SER A 234 14.69 31.48 -5.82
C SER A 234 14.06 32.24 -6.99
N GLY A 235 13.10 33.14 -6.72
CA GLY A 235 12.72 34.21 -7.65
C GLY A 235 11.65 33.86 -8.69
N LYS A 236 10.50 34.55 -8.53
CA LYS A 236 9.41 34.77 -9.51
C LYS A 236 8.53 33.55 -9.88
N ARG A 237 7.68 33.15 -8.95
CA ARG A 237 6.20 33.09 -9.13
C ARG A 237 5.54 32.72 -7.80
N LYS A 238 5.05 33.73 -7.09
CA LYS A 238 4.29 33.57 -5.85
C LYS A 238 2.85 33.20 -6.25
N ARG A 239 2.51 31.92 -6.33
CA ARG A 239 1.09 31.51 -6.33
C ARG A 239 0.59 31.69 -4.89
N SER A 240 -0.54 32.34 -4.69
CA SER A 240 -1.10 32.51 -3.35
C SER A 240 -1.75 31.17 -2.91
N PRO A 241 -1.75 30.82 -1.60
CA PRO A 241 -2.41 29.61 -1.11
C PRO A 241 -3.94 29.63 -1.21
N SER A 242 -4.54 30.75 -1.67
CA SER A 242 -5.98 31.01 -1.58
C SER A 242 -6.66 31.34 -2.92
N GLU A 243 -6.04 31.08 -4.07
CA GLU A 243 -6.71 31.26 -5.35
C GLU A 243 -7.34 29.94 -5.80
N THR A 244 -8.67 29.88 -5.62
CA THR A 244 -9.72 29.19 -6.39
C THR A 244 -9.35 27.93 -7.20
N PRO A 245 -10.21 26.88 -7.22
CA PRO A 245 -10.00 25.70 -8.05
C PRO A 245 -9.63 26.14 -9.46
N VAL A 246 -8.49 25.63 -9.95
CA VAL A 246 -8.04 25.92 -11.32
C VAL A 246 -9.21 25.58 -12.22
N ASP A 247 -9.71 26.59 -12.95
CA ASP A 247 -10.88 26.53 -13.82
C ASP A 247 -10.58 25.64 -15.04
N GLY A 248 -10.40 24.36 -14.76
CA GLY A 248 -9.97 23.30 -15.66
C GLY A 248 -10.66 22.00 -15.26
N PRO A 249 -10.76 21.04 -16.19
CA PRO A 249 -11.39 19.76 -15.93
C PRO A 249 -10.75 19.05 -14.74
N ARG A 250 -11.59 18.49 -13.87
CA ARG A 250 -11.17 17.71 -12.69
C ARG A 250 -10.19 16.61 -13.11
N LYS A 251 -9.04 16.53 -12.43
CA LYS A 251 -8.03 15.50 -12.65
C LYS A 251 -8.24 14.33 -11.69
N LYS A 252 -7.86 13.14 -12.14
CA LYS A 252 -7.82 11.92 -11.33
C LYS A 252 -6.42 11.33 -11.30
N ILE A 253 -6.06 10.68 -10.21
CA ILE A 253 -4.84 9.87 -10.07
C ILE A 253 -5.28 8.42 -10.05
N ALA A 254 -4.78 7.61 -10.96
CA ALA A 254 -5.07 6.17 -10.99
C ALA A 254 -4.04 5.42 -10.13
N LEU A 255 -4.51 4.56 -9.24
CA LEU A 255 -3.70 3.68 -8.40
C LEU A 255 -4.06 2.22 -8.69
N LEU A 256 -3.03 1.40 -8.82
CA LEU A 256 -3.12 0.00 -9.19
C LEU A 256 -2.06 -0.79 -8.42
N SER A 257 -2.31 -2.04 -8.07
CA SER A 257 -1.30 -2.92 -7.49
C SER A 257 -1.50 -4.37 -7.92
N GLY A 258 -0.45 -5.19 -7.88
CA GLY A 258 -0.60 -6.63 -8.12
C GLY A 258 -1.09 -6.97 -9.53
N LEU A 259 -0.48 -6.38 -10.57
CA LEU A 259 -0.71 -6.81 -11.96
C LEU A 259 -0.43 -8.30 -12.12
N GLY A 260 0.59 -8.81 -11.41
CA GLY A 260 0.84 -10.24 -11.27
C GLY A 260 1.13 -10.95 -12.59
N ILE A 261 1.72 -10.26 -13.57
CA ILE A 261 1.97 -10.80 -14.91
C ILE A 261 2.89 -12.02 -14.81
N THR A 262 2.42 -13.17 -15.26
CA THR A 262 3.15 -14.45 -15.35
C THR A 262 3.60 -14.80 -16.76
N GLY A 263 3.10 -14.07 -17.76
CA GLY A 263 3.43 -14.29 -19.16
C GLY A 263 2.66 -15.48 -19.77
N THR A 264 1.57 -15.90 -19.14
CA THR A 264 0.63 -16.90 -19.67
C THR A 264 -0.55 -16.22 -20.39
N SER A 265 -1.32 -16.98 -21.15
CA SER A 265 -2.48 -16.45 -21.90
C SER A 265 -3.62 -15.95 -21.01
N GLY A 266 -3.70 -16.42 -19.76
CA GLY A 266 -4.71 -15.97 -18.79
C GLY A 266 -4.53 -14.53 -18.32
N ASP A 267 -3.33 -13.97 -18.45
CA ASP A 267 -3.01 -12.63 -17.97
C ASP A 267 -3.59 -11.51 -18.86
N THR A 268 -4.09 -11.83 -20.05
CA THR A 268 -4.29 -10.80 -21.10
C THR A 268 -5.63 -10.09 -21.02
N VAL A 269 -6.74 -10.75 -20.66
CA VAL A 269 -8.08 -10.14 -20.86
C VAL A 269 -8.29 -8.90 -19.98
N ALA A 270 -8.12 -9.03 -18.66
CA ALA A 270 -8.27 -7.90 -17.74
C ALA A 270 -7.24 -6.80 -18.01
N LEU A 271 -6.00 -7.17 -18.37
CA LEU A 271 -4.92 -6.23 -18.67
C LEU A 271 -5.18 -5.46 -19.97
N THR A 272 -5.71 -6.12 -21.01
CA THR A 272 -6.12 -5.47 -22.26
C THR A 272 -7.31 -4.54 -22.02
N LEU A 273 -8.33 -4.96 -21.26
CA LEU A 273 -9.45 -4.08 -20.91
C LEU A 273 -9.00 -2.84 -20.12
N LEU A 274 -8.05 -3.01 -19.20
CA LEU A 274 -7.42 -1.89 -18.50
C LEU A 274 -6.68 -0.97 -19.47
N THR A 275 -5.90 -1.54 -20.40
CA THR A 275 -5.16 -0.79 -21.42
C THR A 275 -6.11 0.01 -22.30
N ASP A 276 -7.20 -0.61 -22.77
CA ASP A 276 -8.21 0.02 -23.60
C ASP A 276 -8.93 1.16 -22.87
N TYR A 277 -9.23 0.96 -21.58
CA TYR A 277 -9.79 2.00 -20.73
C TYR A 277 -8.83 3.17 -20.51
N LEU A 278 -7.56 2.88 -20.21
CA LEU A 278 -6.53 3.91 -20.04
C LEU A 278 -6.21 4.63 -21.36
N LEU A 279 -6.42 4.02 -22.51
CA LEU A 279 -6.25 4.68 -23.81
C LEU A 279 -7.54 5.37 -24.30
N GLY A 280 -8.67 5.13 -23.63
CA GLY A 280 -9.97 5.72 -23.98
C GLY A 280 -10.68 5.05 -25.15
N TYR A 281 -10.28 3.84 -25.56
CA TYR A 281 -10.89 3.14 -26.70
C TYR A 281 -12.36 2.75 -26.49
N GLY A 282 -12.79 2.61 -25.22
CA GLY A 282 -14.16 2.23 -24.87
C GLY A 282 -15.14 3.40 -24.70
N GLU A 283 -14.69 4.65 -24.81
CA GLU A 283 -15.52 5.83 -24.52
C GLU A 283 -16.05 6.49 -25.79
N GLY A 284 -17.33 6.88 -25.78
CA GLY A 284 -17.97 7.59 -26.88
C GLY A 284 -17.57 9.05 -26.93
N TYR A 285 -17.63 9.66 -28.12
CA TYR A 285 -17.42 11.08 -28.31
C TYR A 285 -18.62 11.85 -27.73
N GLY A 286 -18.50 12.32 -26.49
CA GLY A 286 -19.41 13.32 -25.94
C GLY A 286 -19.32 14.59 -26.79
N ASN A 287 -20.45 15.05 -27.31
CA ASN A 287 -20.50 16.26 -28.12
C ASN A 287 -20.11 17.46 -27.23
N VAL A 288 -18.93 18.05 -27.48
CA VAL A 288 -18.25 19.06 -26.64
C VAL A 288 -19.06 20.38 -26.46
N GLY A 289 -20.29 20.46 -27.00
CA GLY A 289 -21.14 21.65 -26.95
C GLY A 289 -22.33 21.61 -25.98
N THR A 290 -22.74 20.46 -25.42
CA THR A 290 -24.00 20.38 -24.66
C THR A 290 -23.87 19.53 -23.40
N GLY A 291 -23.30 20.08 -22.33
CA GLY A 291 -23.41 19.52 -20.96
C GLY A 291 -23.00 18.05 -20.77
N SER A 292 -22.38 17.41 -21.77
CA SER A 292 -22.01 16.00 -21.73
C SER A 292 -20.79 15.85 -20.84
N SER A 293 -20.88 14.94 -19.87
CA SER A 293 -19.78 14.61 -18.97
C SER A 293 -18.48 14.37 -19.74
N PRO A 294 -17.35 14.94 -19.31
CA PRO A 294 -16.06 14.72 -19.96
C PRO A 294 -15.71 13.22 -20.01
N ILE A 295 -14.99 12.83 -21.06
CA ILE A 295 -14.41 11.49 -21.26
C ILE A 295 -13.60 11.13 -20.00
N ARG A 296 -13.99 10.05 -19.29
CA ARG A 296 -13.50 9.76 -17.93
C ARG A 296 -12.03 9.38 -17.94
N SER A 297 -11.59 8.68 -18.99
CA SER A 297 -10.18 8.26 -19.13
C SER A 297 -9.24 9.46 -19.26
N ALA A 298 -9.63 10.50 -20.01
CA ALA A 298 -8.82 11.69 -20.28
C ALA A 298 -8.56 12.56 -19.02
N GLN A 299 -9.40 12.41 -17.99
CA GLN A 299 -9.21 13.06 -16.68
C GLN A 299 -8.07 12.44 -15.86
N ILE A 300 -7.66 11.20 -16.19
CA ILE A 300 -6.58 10.53 -15.46
C ILE A 300 -5.25 11.21 -15.83
N SER A 301 -4.62 11.83 -14.84
CA SER A 301 -3.39 12.61 -15.01
C SER A 301 -2.12 11.76 -14.90
N ARG A 302 -2.15 10.70 -14.08
CA ARG A 302 -1.02 9.80 -13.80
C ARG A 302 -1.53 8.45 -13.31
N LEU A 303 -0.80 7.39 -13.66
CA LEU A 303 -0.97 6.04 -13.13
C LEU A 303 0.16 5.71 -12.14
N ILE A 304 -0.19 5.17 -10.98
CA ILE A 304 0.74 4.66 -9.97
C ILE A 304 0.54 3.15 -9.85
N ILE A 305 1.60 2.37 -10.08
CA ILE A 305 1.62 0.90 -9.93
C ILE A 305 2.41 0.55 -8.66
N ALA A 306 1.70 0.09 -7.63
CA ALA A 306 2.20 -0.14 -6.28
C ALA A 306 2.67 -1.60 -6.05
N GLY A 307 3.67 -2.04 -6.82
CA GLY A 307 4.37 -3.32 -6.62
C GLY A 307 3.62 -4.57 -7.07
N ASN A 308 4.37 -5.67 -7.14
CA ASN A 308 4.01 -6.97 -7.71
C ASN A 308 3.46 -6.82 -9.13
N SER A 309 4.22 -6.11 -9.96
CA SER A 309 3.92 -5.99 -11.39
C SER A 309 4.07 -7.35 -12.07
N LEU A 310 5.05 -8.14 -11.61
CA LEU A 310 5.25 -9.53 -12.01
C LEU A 310 4.60 -10.50 -11.01
N GLY A 311 4.13 -11.63 -11.52
CA GLY A 311 3.63 -12.73 -10.71
C GLY A 311 4.76 -13.58 -10.13
N SER A 312 4.42 -14.43 -9.16
CA SER A 312 5.38 -15.41 -8.62
C SER A 312 5.94 -16.26 -9.75
N SER A 313 7.26 -16.48 -9.75
CA SER A 313 7.94 -17.34 -10.72
C SER A 313 7.52 -18.80 -10.48
N VAL A 314 6.39 -19.21 -11.04
CA VAL A 314 6.04 -20.62 -11.16
C VAL A 314 6.91 -21.17 -12.29
N PRO A 315 7.82 -22.13 -12.05
CA PRO A 315 8.52 -22.76 -13.14
C PRO A 315 7.49 -23.41 -14.09
N PRO A 316 7.64 -23.27 -15.42
CA PRO A 316 6.65 -23.69 -16.42
C PRO A 316 6.31 -25.19 -16.41
N SER A 317 6.96 -25.99 -15.56
CA SER A 317 6.71 -27.42 -15.41
C SER A 317 5.55 -27.79 -14.47
N LEU A 318 4.83 -26.83 -13.89
CA LEU A 318 3.78 -27.10 -12.89
C LEU A 318 2.34 -26.95 -13.39
N GLU A 319 2.13 -26.48 -14.63
CA GLU A 319 0.77 -26.25 -15.16
C GLU A 319 0.29 -27.37 -16.10
N GLU A 320 1.17 -28.29 -16.54
CA GLU A 320 0.81 -29.31 -17.56
C GLU A 320 1.18 -30.78 -17.24
N GLN A 321 1.44 -31.15 -15.98
CA GLN A 321 1.71 -32.57 -15.64
C GLN A 321 0.90 -33.05 -14.44
N ASP A 322 0.23 -34.19 -14.64
CA ASP A 322 -0.57 -34.97 -13.68
C ASP A 322 -0.17 -34.76 -12.21
N GLU A 323 -1.18 -34.57 -11.35
CA GLU A 323 -1.04 -34.27 -9.91
C GLU A 323 -0.11 -35.27 -9.16
N ASP A 324 0.00 -36.51 -9.63
CA ASP A 324 0.88 -37.55 -9.06
C ASP A 324 2.38 -37.32 -9.32
N ALA A 325 2.76 -36.59 -10.38
CA ALA A 325 4.16 -36.27 -10.69
C ALA A 325 4.66 -35.03 -9.93
N ALA A 326 3.76 -34.08 -9.65
CA ALA A 326 4.04 -32.86 -8.88
C ALA A 326 4.43 -33.17 -7.43
N VAL A 327 3.81 -34.18 -6.81
CA VAL A 327 4.14 -34.64 -5.45
C VAL A 327 5.53 -35.26 -5.38
N LYS A 328 5.96 -35.99 -6.42
CA LYS A 328 7.32 -36.58 -6.48
C LYS A 328 8.42 -35.53 -6.68
N LYS A 329 8.17 -34.46 -7.44
CA LYS A 329 9.13 -33.34 -7.61
C LYS A 329 9.15 -32.36 -6.44
N ARG A 330 8.04 -32.17 -5.71
CA ARG A 330 8.02 -31.40 -4.45
C ARG A 330 8.93 -32.00 -3.36
N ARG A 331 9.24 -33.31 -3.41
CA ARG A 331 10.14 -34.00 -2.47
C ARG A 331 11.62 -33.92 -2.82
N GLN A 332 11.99 -33.42 -4.01
CA GLN A 332 13.40 -33.16 -4.31
C GLN A 332 13.75 -31.75 -3.85
N ALA A 333 14.54 -31.67 -2.78
CA ALA A 333 15.09 -30.43 -2.27
C ALA A 333 15.72 -29.63 -3.41
N LYS A 334 15.18 -28.44 -3.69
CA LYS A 334 15.77 -27.52 -4.67
C LYS A 334 17.18 -27.23 -4.21
N LYS A 335 18.16 -27.72 -4.98
CA LYS A 335 19.57 -27.49 -4.72
C LYS A 335 19.82 -25.99 -4.79
N TYR A 336 20.42 -25.41 -3.76
CA TYR A 336 20.83 -24.01 -3.75
C TYR A 336 21.78 -23.76 -4.95
N GLY A 337 21.32 -22.94 -5.90
CA GLY A 337 22.01 -22.68 -7.15
C GLY A 337 21.06 -22.09 -8.19
N TYR A 338 21.55 -21.15 -8.98
CA TYR A 338 20.84 -20.59 -10.12
C TYR A 338 20.65 -21.68 -11.19
N ASP A 339 19.42 -22.15 -11.37
CA ASP A 339 19.05 -23.02 -12.47
C ASP A 339 18.60 -22.15 -13.66
N ALA A 340 19.50 -21.99 -14.64
CA ALA A 340 19.21 -21.21 -15.85
C ALA A 340 18.01 -21.74 -16.64
N SER A 341 17.62 -23.02 -16.44
CA SER A 341 16.45 -23.60 -17.10
C SER A 341 15.11 -23.14 -16.52
N ALA A 342 15.12 -22.52 -15.33
CA ALA A 342 13.92 -21.94 -14.69
C ALA A 342 13.69 -20.46 -15.07
N TYR A 343 14.58 -19.86 -15.88
CA TYR A 343 14.45 -18.47 -16.29
C TYR A 343 13.36 -18.31 -17.35
N ASN A 344 12.36 -17.48 -17.06
CA ASN A 344 11.33 -17.07 -18.01
C ASN A 344 11.33 -15.55 -18.18
N ALA A 345 11.62 -15.07 -19.39
CA ALA A 345 11.61 -13.65 -19.72
C ALA A 345 10.23 -13.12 -20.15
N SER A 346 9.23 -13.99 -20.36
CA SER A 346 7.91 -13.55 -20.81
C SER A 346 7.20 -12.58 -19.85
N PRO A 347 7.26 -12.72 -18.51
CA PRO A 347 6.60 -11.80 -17.59
C PRO A 347 7.08 -10.35 -17.76
N ILE A 348 8.40 -10.16 -17.73
CA ILE A 348 9.00 -8.82 -17.84
C ILE A 348 8.82 -8.24 -19.23
N THR A 349 8.83 -9.07 -20.27
CA THR A 349 8.56 -8.64 -21.65
C THR A 349 7.12 -8.15 -21.82
N HIS A 350 6.15 -8.84 -21.21
CA HIS A 350 4.74 -8.43 -21.24
C HIS A 350 4.51 -7.15 -20.44
N LEU A 351 5.17 -6.99 -19.29
CA LEU A 351 5.14 -5.74 -18.53
C LEU A 351 5.70 -4.57 -19.36
N ASP A 352 6.85 -4.75 -20.01
CA ASP A 352 7.46 -3.72 -20.86
C ASP A 352 6.59 -3.38 -22.09
N ASN A 353 5.90 -4.38 -22.66
CA ASN A 353 4.95 -4.15 -23.75
C ASN A 353 3.74 -3.33 -23.29
N PHE A 354 3.12 -3.70 -22.15
CA PHE A 354 2.00 -2.98 -21.55
C PHE A 354 2.38 -1.52 -21.25
N LEU A 355 3.52 -1.30 -20.58
CA LEU A 355 4.02 0.03 -20.29
C LEU A 355 4.26 0.83 -21.57
N ALA A 356 4.93 0.25 -22.58
CA ALA A 356 5.22 0.93 -23.84
C ALA A 356 3.96 1.32 -24.63
N GLU A 357 2.83 0.63 -24.41
CA GLU A 357 1.55 0.93 -25.04
C GLU A 357 0.83 2.11 -24.37
N ILE A 358 0.89 2.21 -23.04
CA ILE A 358 0.21 3.29 -22.29
C ILE A 358 1.05 4.56 -22.14
N LEU A 359 2.38 4.45 -22.07
CA LEU A 359 3.29 5.57 -21.82
C LEU A 359 3.21 6.73 -22.83
N PRO A 360 2.90 6.52 -24.13
CA PRO A 360 2.65 7.62 -25.06
C PRO A 360 1.47 8.53 -24.66
N SER A 361 0.56 8.05 -23.82
CA SER A 361 -0.66 8.76 -23.42
C SER A 361 -0.62 9.20 -21.96
N ILE A 362 -0.19 8.32 -21.04
CA ILE A 362 -0.27 8.55 -19.59
C ILE A 362 1.10 8.38 -18.92
N PRO A 363 1.54 9.32 -18.05
CA PRO A 363 2.71 9.11 -17.23
C PRO A 363 2.47 8.02 -16.18
N VAL A 364 3.47 7.17 -15.97
CA VAL A 364 3.42 6.02 -15.05
C VAL A 364 4.53 6.14 -14.00
N THR A 365 4.15 5.99 -12.74
CA THR A 365 5.07 5.77 -11.62
C THR A 365 4.95 4.32 -11.19
N ILE A 366 6.06 3.59 -11.14
CA ILE A 366 6.07 2.15 -10.80
C ILE A 366 6.99 1.88 -9.61
N MET A 367 6.43 1.24 -8.58
CA MET A 367 7.14 0.75 -7.41
C MET A 367 7.39 -0.76 -7.55
N PRO A 368 8.54 -1.29 -7.09
CA PRO A 368 8.76 -2.72 -6.98
C PRO A 368 8.02 -3.32 -5.77
N GLY A 369 7.52 -4.54 -5.91
CA GLY A 369 7.04 -5.36 -4.80
C GLY A 369 7.95 -6.55 -4.47
N GLU A 370 7.42 -7.51 -3.73
CA GLU A 370 8.13 -8.74 -3.32
C GLU A 370 8.50 -9.64 -4.50
N ASN A 371 7.63 -9.71 -5.52
CA ASN A 371 7.83 -10.56 -6.70
C ASN A 371 8.58 -9.86 -7.85
N ASP A 372 8.85 -8.57 -7.71
CA ASP A 372 9.51 -7.78 -8.76
C ASP A 372 11.04 -7.88 -8.68
N PRO A 373 11.78 -7.64 -9.78
CA PRO A 373 13.23 -7.77 -9.82
C PRO A 373 13.92 -6.58 -9.14
N ALA A 374 13.85 -6.54 -7.81
CA ALA A 374 14.50 -5.56 -6.93
C ALA A 374 15.21 -6.29 -5.77
N ASN A 375 15.93 -5.54 -4.92
CA ASN A 375 16.44 -6.13 -3.68
C ASN A 375 15.30 -6.52 -2.74
N PHE A 376 15.54 -7.55 -1.94
CA PHE A 376 14.56 -8.08 -0.98
C PHE A 376 14.34 -7.14 0.22
N ALA A 377 15.43 -6.68 0.85
CA ALA A 377 15.35 -5.83 2.05
C ALA A 377 14.79 -4.44 1.72
N LEU A 378 14.02 -3.85 2.65
CA LEU A 378 13.55 -2.47 2.51
C LEU A 378 14.68 -1.46 2.78
N PRO A 379 14.69 -0.31 2.09
CA PRO A 379 13.86 0.01 0.93
C PRO A 379 14.30 -0.75 -0.32
N GLN A 380 13.35 -1.35 -1.03
CA GLN A 380 13.58 -1.93 -2.35
C GLN A 380 13.89 -0.80 -3.33
N GLN A 381 15.01 -0.92 -4.03
CA GLN A 381 15.46 0.08 -5.00
C GLN A 381 14.71 -0.10 -6.32
N GLU A 382 14.69 0.97 -7.11
CA GLU A 382 14.02 1.07 -8.40
C GLU A 382 14.31 -0.10 -9.36
N ILE A 383 13.29 -0.52 -10.11
CA ILE A 383 13.44 -1.54 -11.16
C ILE A 383 14.42 -1.00 -12.20
N HIS A 384 15.49 -1.76 -12.44
CA HIS A 384 16.55 -1.31 -13.34
C HIS A 384 16.04 -1.18 -14.78
N ARG A 385 16.28 -0.03 -15.41
CA ARG A 385 15.78 0.32 -16.76
C ARG A 385 16.20 -0.66 -17.87
N ALA A 386 17.29 -1.40 -17.67
CA ALA A 386 17.70 -2.46 -18.60
C ALA A 386 16.66 -3.59 -18.72
N MET A 387 15.80 -3.75 -17.72
CA MET A 387 14.68 -4.71 -17.74
C MET A 387 13.52 -4.24 -18.62
N LEU A 388 13.49 -2.97 -19.03
CA LEU A 388 12.39 -2.33 -19.76
C LEU A 388 12.89 -1.72 -21.08
N PRO A 389 13.37 -2.52 -22.05
CA PRO A 389 14.03 -2.03 -23.25
C PRO A 389 13.15 -1.13 -24.15
N ARG A 390 11.82 -1.32 -24.18
CA ARG A 390 10.88 -0.48 -24.93
C ARG A 390 10.52 0.78 -24.14
N SER A 391 10.22 0.61 -22.85
CA SER A 391 9.71 1.70 -22.00
C SER A 391 10.81 2.63 -21.48
N ARG A 392 12.08 2.20 -21.45
CA ARG A 392 13.22 3.01 -20.98
C ARG A 392 13.39 4.35 -21.70
N ASN A 393 12.87 4.47 -22.92
CA ASN A 393 12.91 5.71 -23.70
C ASN A 393 12.06 6.83 -23.06
N TYR A 394 11.12 6.47 -22.18
CA TYR A 394 10.29 7.39 -21.41
C TYR A 394 10.84 7.69 -20.02
N CYS A 395 11.94 7.05 -19.61
CA CYS A 395 12.62 7.38 -18.37
C CYS A 395 13.50 8.64 -18.54
N SER A 396 13.77 9.34 -17.45
CA SER A 396 14.78 10.43 -17.45
C SER A 396 16.15 9.91 -17.88
N ALA A 397 17.09 10.79 -18.23
CA ALA A 397 18.48 10.36 -18.43
C ALA A 397 19.04 9.65 -17.17
N PRO A 398 19.94 8.66 -17.32
CA PRO A 398 20.65 8.10 -16.18
C PRO A 398 21.45 9.19 -15.48
N ARG A 399 21.43 9.23 -14.14
CA ARG A 399 22.31 10.13 -13.38
C ARG A 399 23.73 9.60 -13.46
N LEU A 400 24.68 10.45 -13.83
CA LEU A 400 26.09 10.07 -13.94
C LEU A 400 26.83 10.28 -12.61
N GLY A 401 26.23 10.96 -11.63
CA GLY A 401 26.79 11.16 -10.29
C GLY A 401 25.75 11.30 -9.18
N ILE A 402 26.20 11.14 -7.92
CA ILE A 402 25.38 11.29 -6.70
C ILE A 402 24.99 12.76 -6.46
N ASP A 403 25.86 13.70 -6.88
CA ASP A 403 25.70 15.14 -6.64
C ASP A 403 25.00 15.89 -7.79
N GLU A 404 24.58 15.19 -8.84
CA GLU A 404 23.80 15.83 -9.91
C GLU A 404 22.41 16.20 -9.40
N PRO A 405 21.93 17.43 -9.66
CA PRO A 405 20.59 17.83 -9.27
C PRO A 405 19.58 16.85 -9.88
N PRO A 406 18.49 16.56 -9.16
CA PRO A 406 17.52 15.60 -9.64
C PRO A 406 17.01 16.03 -11.02
N SER A 407 17.32 15.22 -12.05
CA SER A 407 16.75 15.38 -13.38
C SER A 407 15.24 15.38 -13.28
N GLU A 408 14.56 16.18 -14.11
CA GLU A 408 13.10 16.13 -14.22
C GLU A 408 12.65 14.67 -14.40
N PRO A 409 11.61 14.23 -13.66
CA PRO A 409 11.12 12.86 -13.76
C PRO A 409 10.58 12.61 -15.17
N GLY A 410 10.94 11.46 -15.72
CA GLY A 410 10.46 11.00 -17.01
C GLY A 410 8.98 10.68 -16.97
N TRP A 411 8.41 10.37 -18.13
CA TRP A 411 7.06 9.85 -18.21
C TRP A 411 6.92 8.47 -17.57
N LEU A 412 7.98 7.66 -17.61
CA LEU A 412 8.11 6.48 -16.76
C LEU A 412 9.07 6.78 -15.62
N ASP A 413 8.55 6.83 -14.39
CA ASP A 413 9.36 6.95 -13.18
C ASP A 413 9.36 5.63 -12.40
N THR A 414 10.50 4.94 -12.42
CA THR A 414 10.75 3.74 -11.60
C THR A 414 11.25 4.19 -10.25
N VAL A 415 10.48 3.97 -9.19
CA VAL A 415 10.74 4.51 -7.85
C VAL A 415 11.04 3.39 -6.85
N THR A 416 11.39 3.75 -5.62
CA THR A 416 11.66 2.80 -4.52
C THR A 416 10.36 2.25 -3.91
N ASN A 417 10.47 1.18 -3.12
CA ASN A 417 9.44 0.76 -2.17
C ASN A 417 10.03 0.73 -0.74
N PRO A 418 9.50 1.49 0.23
CA PRO A 418 8.40 2.44 0.10
C PRO A 418 8.69 3.62 -0.82
N TRP A 419 7.64 4.36 -1.18
CA TRP A 419 7.70 5.56 -2.01
C TRP A 419 7.07 6.76 -1.30
N GLN A 420 7.58 7.95 -1.59
CA GLN A 420 7.04 9.21 -1.15
C GLN A 420 7.15 10.25 -2.28
N GLY A 421 6.14 11.08 -2.45
CA GLY A 421 6.15 12.13 -3.48
C GLY A 421 4.91 13.01 -3.41
N ASP A 422 4.95 14.15 -4.09
CA ASP A 422 3.80 15.02 -4.23
C ASP A 422 3.18 14.87 -5.64
N VAL A 423 1.86 14.67 -5.71
CA VAL A 423 1.08 14.55 -6.97
C VAL A 423 -0.10 15.50 -6.89
N GLU A 424 -0.25 16.40 -7.87
CA GLU A 424 -1.26 17.48 -7.85
C GLU A 424 -1.26 18.29 -6.53
N GLY A 425 -0.07 18.46 -5.95
CA GLY A 425 0.15 19.19 -4.70
C GLY A 425 -0.09 18.41 -3.41
N TRP A 426 -0.57 17.17 -3.51
CA TRP A 426 -0.83 16.29 -2.37
C TRP A 426 0.35 15.39 -2.08
N ARG A 427 0.73 15.32 -0.79
CA ARG A 427 1.75 14.37 -0.32
C ARG A 427 1.21 12.95 -0.25
N LEU A 428 1.78 12.06 -1.03
CA LEU A 428 1.52 10.62 -1.03
C LEU A 428 2.66 9.89 -0.31
N TRP A 429 2.30 8.87 0.46
CA TRP A 429 3.22 7.85 0.96
C TRP A 429 2.66 6.47 0.64
N GLY A 430 3.48 5.58 0.11
CA GLY A 430 3.04 4.29 -0.37
C GLY A 430 4.01 3.16 -0.07
N CYS A 431 3.48 1.97 0.18
CA CYS A 431 4.23 0.72 0.26
C CYS A 431 3.56 -0.36 -0.60
N SER A 432 4.29 -1.38 -1.03
CA SER A 432 3.76 -2.49 -1.83
C SER A 432 3.07 -3.60 -1.01
N GLY A 433 2.70 -3.36 0.25
CA GLY A 433 1.91 -4.29 1.07
C GLY A 433 2.67 -4.90 2.25
N GLN A 434 3.99 -5.08 2.11
CA GLN A 434 4.77 -5.90 3.04
C GLN A 434 4.73 -5.39 4.50
N ASN A 435 4.66 -4.07 4.69
CA ASN A 435 4.58 -3.46 6.03
C ASN A 435 3.29 -3.83 6.76
N VAL A 436 2.14 -3.79 6.09
CA VAL A 436 0.85 -4.15 6.68
C VAL A 436 0.76 -5.66 6.89
N ASP A 437 1.16 -6.45 5.91
CA ASP A 437 1.14 -7.91 6.00
C ASP A 437 2.00 -8.43 7.16
N ASP A 438 3.15 -7.81 7.41
CA ASP A 438 4.04 -8.24 8.48
C ASP A 438 3.53 -7.83 9.86
N VAL A 439 3.01 -6.60 10.01
CA VAL A 439 2.39 -6.16 11.28
C VAL A 439 1.17 -7.02 11.62
N LEU A 440 0.39 -7.44 10.62
CA LEU A 440 -0.74 -8.36 10.81
C LEU A 440 -0.32 -9.69 11.46
N ARG A 441 0.90 -10.17 11.20
CA ARG A 441 1.40 -11.42 11.81
C ARG A 441 1.63 -11.31 13.31
N TYR A 442 1.73 -10.11 13.87
CA TYR A 442 1.85 -9.90 15.32
C TYR A 442 0.49 -9.91 16.03
N MET A 443 -0.62 -9.91 15.29
CA MET A 443 -1.97 -9.78 15.83
C MET A 443 -2.73 -11.11 15.85
N SER A 444 -3.70 -11.20 16.76
CA SER A 444 -4.70 -12.27 16.78
C SER A 444 -5.88 -11.83 15.92
N LEU A 445 -6.26 -12.66 14.95
CA LEU A 445 -7.48 -12.45 14.15
C LEU A 445 -8.66 -13.25 14.71
N ASP A 446 -8.45 -14.00 15.79
CA ASP A 446 -9.40 -14.99 16.30
C ASP A 446 -10.49 -14.35 17.19
N ASP A 447 -10.26 -13.16 17.75
CA ASP A 447 -11.19 -12.51 18.68
C ASP A 447 -12.41 -11.83 17.99
N ASP A 448 -12.35 -11.65 16.66
CA ASP A 448 -13.38 -10.94 15.91
C ASP A 448 -14.28 -11.88 15.06
N GLN A 449 -14.32 -13.20 15.31
CA GLN A 449 -15.36 -14.08 14.73
C GLN A 449 -16.75 -13.79 15.33
N THR A 450 -17.28 -12.59 15.07
CA THR A 450 -18.70 -12.28 15.25
C THR A 450 -19.46 -12.72 14.00
N GLU A 451 -20.61 -13.31 14.24
CA GLU A 451 -21.45 -14.15 13.37
C GLU A 451 -22.04 -13.45 12.12
N ASN A 452 -21.49 -12.31 11.68
CA ASN A 452 -22.17 -11.37 10.78
C ASN A 452 -21.47 -11.11 9.42
N GLY A 453 -20.67 -12.05 8.89
CA GLY A 453 -20.19 -11.99 7.50
C GLY A 453 -19.42 -10.71 7.10
N GLN A 454 -18.92 -9.93 8.06
CA GLN A 454 -18.12 -8.73 7.80
C GLN A 454 -16.66 -9.14 7.58
N ASP A 455 -16.00 -8.50 6.60
CA ASP A 455 -14.58 -8.71 6.29
C ASP A 455 -13.69 -8.07 7.37
N ILE A 456 -13.59 -8.79 8.50
CA ILE A 456 -12.81 -8.43 9.69
C ILE A 456 -11.33 -8.19 9.34
N GLU A 457 -10.77 -8.98 8.43
CA GLU A 457 -9.36 -8.85 8.06
C GLU A 457 -9.12 -7.53 7.33
N GLY A 458 -10.01 -7.16 6.39
CA GLY A 458 -9.95 -5.88 5.68
C GLY A 458 -10.00 -4.66 6.63
N ASP A 459 -10.91 -4.69 7.60
CA ASP A 459 -11.04 -3.60 8.59
C ASP A 459 -9.85 -3.56 9.54
N THR A 460 -9.33 -4.72 9.94
CA THR A 460 -8.10 -4.83 10.74
C THR A 460 -6.91 -4.21 10.01
N ARG A 461 -6.75 -4.48 8.71
CA ARG A 461 -5.68 -3.87 7.88
C ARG A 461 -5.77 -2.35 7.85
N LEU A 462 -6.97 -1.77 7.73
CA LEU A 462 -7.15 -0.32 7.83
C LEU A 462 -6.78 0.22 9.21
N ARG A 463 -7.19 -0.45 10.29
CA ARG A 463 -6.79 -0.09 11.66
C ARG A 463 -5.28 -0.12 11.85
N LEU A 464 -4.59 -1.10 11.27
CA LEU A 464 -3.13 -1.19 11.30
C LEU A 464 -2.46 -0.05 10.52
N MET A 465 -3.02 0.33 9.36
CA MET A 465 -2.53 1.49 8.59
C MET A 465 -2.70 2.80 9.40
N GLU A 466 -3.83 2.98 10.08
CA GLU A 466 -4.03 4.10 11.00
C GLU A 466 -3.02 4.05 12.15
N ALA A 467 -2.82 2.88 12.77
CA ALA A 467 -1.89 2.71 13.86
C ALA A 467 -0.45 3.07 13.45
N MET A 468 0.01 2.69 12.25
CA MET A 468 1.32 3.08 11.72
C MET A 468 1.51 4.60 11.60
N LEU A 469 0.46 5.31 11.16
CA LEU A 469 0.47 6.77 11.10
C LEU A 469 0.54 7.39 12.49
N ARG A 470 -0.22 6.85 13.45
CA ARG A 470 -0.22 7.31 14.86
C ARG A 470 1.05 6.93 15.63
N TRP A 471 1.71 5.82 15.27
CA TRP A 471 3.05 5.49 15.75
C TRP A 471 4.13 6.38 15.12
N ARG A 472 3.78 7.17 14.08
CA ARG A 472 4.71 7.90 13.21
C ARG A 472 5.81 7.00 12.66
N CYS A 473 5.51 5.73 12.41
CA CYS A 473 6.46 4.76 11.89
C CYS A 473 5.74 3.81 10.94
N ALA A 474 6.05 3.93 9.65
CA ALA A 474 5.31 3.22 8.61
C ALA A 474 5.76 1.77 8.39
N VAL A 475 6.92 1.39 8.94
CA VAL A 475 7.47 0.04 8.92
C VAL A 475 8.07 -0.29 10.30
N PRO A 476 7.23 -0.41 11.35
CA PRO A 476 7.70 -0.55 12.73
C PRO A 476 8.50 -1.84 12.96
N THR A 477 8.11 -2.93 12.30
CA THR A 477 8.73 -4.26 12.45
C THR A 477 10.06 -4.42 11.72
N ALA A 478 10.55 -3.38 11.03
CA ALA A 478 11.91 -3.36 10.52
C ALA A 478 12.88 -2.91 11.62
N PRO A 479 14.04 -3.58 11.81
CA PRO A 479 14.61 -4.68 11.01
C PRO A 479 14.24 -6.12 11.43
N ASP A 480 13.45 -6.26 12.50
CA ASP A 480 13.23 -7.52 13.22
C ASP A 480 12.64 -8.64 12.35
N THR A 481 11.47 -8.41 11.73
CA THR A 481 10.81 -9.37 10.83
C THR A 481 10.79 -8.88 9.38
N ILE A 482 10.68 -7.57 9.16
CA ILE A 482 10.97 -6.97 7.85
C ILE A 482 12.45 -6.64 7.77
N TRP A 483 13.17 -7.35 6.91
CA TRP A 483 14.58 -7.06 6.68
C TRP A 483 14.74 -5.68 6.03
N CYS A 484 15.67 -4.87 6.54
CA CYS A 484 15.95 -3.57 5.99
C CYS A 484 17.44 -3.27 5.87
N TYR A 485 17.79 -2.17 5.21
CA TYR A 485 19.16 -1.66 5.20
C TYR A 485 19.56 -1.13 6.59
N PRO A 486 20.77 -1.42 7.09
CA PRO A 486 21.22 -0.97 8.42
C PRO A 486 21.55 0.54 8.41
N PHE A 487 20.53 1.38 8.56
CA PHE A 487 20.67 2.83 8.62
C PHE A 487 21.39 3.28 9.90
N GLN A 488 22.29 4.26 9.76
CA GLN A 488 23.07 4.82 10.87
C GLN A 488 22.82 6.30 11.16
N ASP A 489 22.43 7.07 10.13
CA ASP A 489 22.25 8.51 10.28
C ASP A 489 20.79 8.89 10.57
N LYS A 490 19.85 8.19 9.91
CA LYS A 490 18.42 8.47 9.98
C LYS A 490 17.63 7.20 9.70
N ASP A 491 16.60 6.94 10.50
CA ASP A 491 15.56 5.96 10.16
C ASP A 491 14.56 6.60 9.19
N PRO A 492 14.51 6.19 7.90
CA PRO A 492 13.60 6.78 6.92
C PRO A 492 12.15 6.26 7.09
N PHE A 493 11.91 5.21 7.88
CA PHE A 493 10.57 4.69 8.12
C PHE A 493 9.78 5.52 9.13
N VAL A 494 10.47 6.41 9.87
CA VAL A 494 9.84 7.41 10.74
C VAL A 494 9.22 8.53 9.93
N LEU A 495 7.92 8.73 10.12
CA LEU A 495 7.14 9.75 9.43
C LEU A 495 7.40 11.12 10.04
N GLN A 496 8.18 11.94 9.33
CA GLN A 496 8.47 13.32 9.76
C GLN A 496 7.32 14.29 9.49
N ALA A 497 6.57 14.02 8.43
CA ALA A 497 5.41 14.80 8.01
C ALA A 497 4.28 13.82 7.68
N CYS A 498 3.06 14.15 8.09
CA CYS A 498 1.90 13.32 7.81
C CYS A 498 1.53 13.42 6.33
N PRO A 499 1.37 12.31 5.60
CA PRO A 499 0.91 12.36 4.21
C PRO A 499 -0.57 12.75 4.15
N HIS A 500 -1.03 13.17 2.97
CA HIS A 500 -2.46 13.35 2.70
C HIS A 500 -3.11 12.05 2.25
N VAL A 501 -2.33 11.19 1.58
CA VAL A 501 -2.76 9.87 1.12
C VAL A 501 -1.70 8.86 1.56
N PHE A 502 -2.15 7.84 2.30
CA PHE A 502 -1.33 6.72 2.73
C PHE A 502 -1.89 5.45 2.09
N PHE A 503 -1.15 4.86 1.16
CA PHE A 503 -1.61 3.67 0.43
C PHE A 503 -0.72 2.46 0.66
N THR A 504 -1.33 1.27 0.58
CA THR A 504 -0.63 0.00 0.63
C THR A 504 -1.11 -0.88 -0.51
N GLY A 505 -0.17 -1.46 -1.26
CA GLY A 505 -0.43 -2.36 -2.37
C GLY A 505 -0.76 -3.78 -1.94
N ASN A 506 -1.19 -4.60 -2.89
CA ASN A 506 -1.27 -6.06 -2.79
C ASN A 506 -2.17 -6.59 -1.67
N GLN A 507 -3.19 -5.83 -1.27
CA GLN A 507 -4.15 -6.25 -0.26
C GLN A 507 -5.18 -7.23 -0.86
N PRO A 508 -5.86 -8.04 -0.02
CA PRO A 508 -6.88 -8.99 -0.50
C PRO A 508 -8.07 -8.32 -1.19
N ALA A 509 -8.52 -7.17 -0.69
CA ALA A 509 -9.66 -6.44 -1.20
C ALA A 509 -9.44 -4.92 -1.10
N PHE A 510 -10.17 -4.14 -1.90
CA PHE A 510 -10.13 -2.69 -1.80
C PHE A 510 -10.81 -2.21 -0.52
N ARG A 511 -10.11 -1.35 0.24
CA ARG A 511 -10.67 -0.65 1.41
C ARG A 511 -10.14 0.78 1.49
N THR A 512 -10.94 1.68 2.03
CA THR A 512 -10.58 3.09 2.20
C THR A 512 -11.24 3.69 3.44
N THR A 513 -10.54 4.59 4.12
CA THR A 513 -11.09 5.41 5.21
C THR A 513 -10.39 6.76 5.27
N VAL A 514 -10.98 7.74 5.96
CA VAL A 514 -10.31 9.00 6.31
C VAL A 514 -10.08 9.01 7.80
N ILE A 515 -8.84 9.30 8.20
CA ILE A 515 -8.52 9.56 9.59
C ILE A 515 -8.23 11.05 9.76
N GLU A 516 -8.62 11.58 10.92
CA GLU A 516 -8.38 12.96 11.30
C GLU A 516 -7.59 12.98 12.61
N LYS A 517 -6.75 13.99 12.80
CA LYS A 517 -6.08 14.20 14.08
C LYS A 517 -7.12 14.46 15.15
N SER A 518 -7.13 13.66 16.22
CA SER A 518 -8.01 13.93 17.38
C SER A 518 -7.59 15.26 18.01
N VAL A 519 -8.53 16.19 18.13
CA VAL A 519 -8.29 17.48 18.79
C VAL A 519 -8.03 17.19 20.27
N SER A 520 -6.78 17.31 20.73
CA SER A 520 -6.52 17.35 22.16
C SER A 520 -6.96 18.73 22.67
N ALA A 521 -7.66 18.77 23.80
CA ALA A 521 -8.20 19.99 24.39
C ALA A 521 -7.14 21.05 24.78
N SER A 522 -5.85 20.74 24.59
CA SER A 522 -4.70 21.56 24.95
C SER A 522 -4.06 22.33 23.80
N SER A 523 -4.33 21.99 22.53
CA SER A 523 -3.89 22.83 21.40
C SER A 523 -4.93 23.92 21.17
N MET A 524 -4.78 25.02 21.90
CA MET A 524 -5.44 26.30 21.60
C MET A 524 -5.35 26.52 20.08
N ASP A 525 -6.51 26.63 19.42
CA ASP A 525 -6.62 26.86 17.98
C ASP A 525 -5.69 27.99 17.57
N VAL A 526 -4.54 27.66 16.99
CA VAL A 526 -3.76 28.66 16.26
C VAL A 526 -4.58 28.92 15.01
N GLU A 527 -5.23 30.09 14.97
CA GLU A 527 -6.06 30.54 13.84
C GLU A 527 -5.34 30.26 12.51
N GLY A 528 -5.82 29.24 11.77
CA GLY A 528 -5.32 28.90 10.44
C GLY A 528 -4.80 27.48 10.23
N ASP A 529 -4.65 26.64 11.27
CA ASP A 529 -4.23 25.24 11.05
C ASP A 529 -5.43 24.39 10.61
N GLN A 530 -5.42 23.91 9.36
CA GLN A 530 -6.47 22.99 8.90
C GLN A 530 -6.32 21.65 9.62
N PRO A 531 -7.44 21.01 10.04
CA PRO A 531 -7.36 19.70 10.69
C PRO A 531 -6.63 18.73 9.76
N SER A 532 -5.58 18.08 10.27
CA SER A 532 -4.84 17.11 9.47
C SER A 532 -5.73 15.93 9.10
N LYS A 533 -5.95 15.71 7.80
CA LYS A 533 -6.79 14.61 7.27
C LYS A 533 -5.97 13.70 6.38
N VAL A 534 -6.07 12.40 6.58
CA VAL A 534 -5.34 11.41 5.79
C VAL A 534 -6.31 10.41 5.19
N ARG A 535 -6.25 10.24 3.86
CA ARG A 535 -6.95 9.18 3.14
C ARG A 535 -6.11 7.91 3.16
N LEU A 536 -6.65 6.83 3.74
CA LEU A 536 -6.05 5.50 3.69
C LEU A 536 -6.59 4.73 2.48
N LEU A 537 -5.70 4.04 1.75
CA LEU A 537 -6.06 3.22 0.59
C LEU A 537 -5.39 1.84 0.68
N ALA A 538 -6.17 0.80 0.91
CA ALA A 538 -5.76 -0.59 0.74
C ALA A 538 -6.06 -0.98 -0.72
N LEU A 539 -5.03 -1.03 -1.56
CA LEU A 539 -5.17 -1.35 -2.97
C LEU A 539 -5.20 -2.87 -3.15
N PRO A 540 -6.22 -3.42 -3.82
CA PRO A 540 -6.31 -4.85 -4.04
C PRO A 540 -5.29 -5.31 -5.09
N LYS A 541 -5.06 -6.62 -5.14
CA LYS A 541 -4.35 -7.24 -6.26
C LYS A 541 -5.24 -7.22 -7.50
N PHE A 542 -4.80 -6.50 -8.54
CA PHE A 542 -5.51 -6.37 -9.80
C PHE A 542 -5.74 -7.73 -10.48
N ARG A 543 -4.76 -8.64 -10.43
CA ARG A 543 -4.89 -9.97 -11.01
C ARG A 543 -6.07 -10.76 -10.46
N GLU A 544 -6.40 -10.58 -9.18
CA GLU A 544 -7.47 -11.30 -8.49
C GLU A 544 -8.82 -10.57 -8.62
N THR A 545 -8.81 -9.24 -8.49
CA THR A 545 -10.04 -8.42 -8.38
C THR A 545 -10.46 -7.72 -9.66
N GLY A 546 -9.50 -7.43 -10.56
CA GLY A 546 -9.70 -6.58 -11.73
C GLY A 546 -10.00 -5.13 -11.38
N GLU A 547 -9.61 -4.64 -10.20
CA GLU A 547 -9.99 -3.30 -9.71
C GLU A 547 -8.88 -2.26 -9.91
N LEU A 548 -9.25 -1.13 -10.53
CA LEU A 548 -8.45 0.10 -10.64
C LEU A 548 -9.07 1.16 -9.74
N VAL A 549 -8.24 1.82 -8.94
CA VAL A 549 -8.70 2.86 -8.00
C VAL A 549 -8.39 4.24 -8.58
N LEU A 550 -9.40 5.08 -8.71
CA LEU A 550 -9.28 6.47 -9.16
C LEU A 550 -9.48 7.42 -7.99
N LEU A 551 -8.51 8.28 -7.74
CA LEU A 551 -8.54 9.30 -6.71
C LEU A 551 -8.76 10.67 -7.35
N ASP A 552 -9.82 11.39 -6.97
CA ASP A 552 -10.05 12.76 -7.41
C ASP A 552 -8.98 13.70 -6.82
N ALA A 553 -8.29 14.45 -7.68
CA ALA A 553 -7.17 15.29 -7.27
C ALA A 553 -7.59 16.57 -6.54
N GLU A 554 -8.88 16.91 -6.48
CA GLU A 554 -9.38 18.06 -5.73
C GLU A 554 -10.02 17.64 -4.40
N THR A 555 -10.79 16.55 -4.40
CA THR A 555 -11.54 16.12 -3.21
C THR A 555 -10.90 14.97 -2.44
N LEU A 556 -9.95 14.25 -3.04
CA LEU A 556 -9.43 12.97 -2.52
C LEU A 556 -10.52 11.91 -2.29
N GLU A 557 -11.65 12.03 -2.99
CA GLU A 557 -12.68 11.01 -3.09
C GLU A 557 -12.23 9.90 -4.04
N VAL A 558 -12.74 8.69 -3.80
CA VAL A 558 -12.28 7.49 -4.47
C VAL A 558 -13.40 6.87 -5.30
N GLU A 559 -13.09 6.49 -6.53
CA GLU A 559 -13.94 5.73 -7.44
C GLU A 559 -13.20 4.43 -7.80
N VAL A 560 -13.92 3.30 -7.86
CA VAL A 560 -13.35 2.00 -8.26
C VAL A 560 -13.90 1.63 -9.63
N VAL A 561 -13.01 1.27 -10.54
CA VAL A 561 -13.33 0.75 -11.88
C VAL A 561 -12.95 -0.72 -11.92
N LYS A 562 -13.93 -1.59 -12.17
CA LYS A 562 -13.74 -3.05 -12.19
C LYS A 562 -13.77 -3.59 -13.61
N PHE A 563 -12.78 -4.40 -13.94
CA PHE A 563 -12.62 -5.08 -15.22
C PHE A 563 -12.86 -6.57 -15.04
N GLY A 564 -13.70 -7.16 -15.89
CA GLY A 564 -13.97 -8.58 -15.81
C GLY A 564 -14.83 -9.06 -16.96
N THR A 565 -14.88 -10.38 -17.15
CA THR A 565 -15.83 -11.01 -18.06
C THR A 565 -17.17 -11.21 -17.35
N TRP A 566 -18.26 -11.29 -18.11
CA TRP A 566 -19.61 -11.45 -17.58
C TRP A 566 -19.79 -12.63 -16.60
N GLN A 567 -19.04 -13.72 -16.78
CA GLN A 567 -19.07 -14.87 -15.87
C GLN A 567 -18.35 -14.56 -14.54
N SER A 568 -17.19 -13.92 -14.61
CA SER A 568 -16.37 -13.54 -13.47
C SER A 568 -17.05 -12.52 -12.55
N VAL A 569 -17.80 -11.57 -13.13
CA VAL A 569 -18.50 -10.53 -12.35
C VAL A 569 -19.66 -11.13 -11.54
N LYS A 570 -20.38 -12.11 -12.09
CA LYS A 570 -21.51 -12.75 -11.40
C LYS A 570 -21.10 -13.67 -10.25
N GLU A 571 -19.97 -14.39 -10.38
CA GLU A 571 -19.48 -15.24 -9.29
C GLU A 571 -19.11 -14.39 -8.07
N VAL A 572 -18.52 -13.21 -8.27
CA VAL A 572 -18.19 -12.27 -7.19
C VAL A 572 -19.45 -11.60 -6.61
N GLU A 573 -20.40 -11.14 -7.45
CA GLU A 573 -21.67 -10.59 -6.96
C GLU A 573 -22.54 -11.62 -6.23
N SER A 574 -22.42 -12.91 -6.55
CA SER A 574 -23.13 -13.98 -5.86
C SER A 574 -22.54 -14.35 -4.49
N LEU A 575 -21.27 -14.01 -4.25
CA LEU A 575 -20.60 -14.17 -2.95
C LEU A 575 -20.93 -13.03 -1.99
N ASP A 576 -21.24 -11.83 -2.50
CA ASP A 576 -21.60 -10.63 -1.72
C ASP A 576 -23.12 -10.47 -1.50
N ALA A 577 -23.95 -11.38 -2.02
CA ALA A 577 -25.40 -11.34 -1.79
C ALA A 577 -25.74 -11.86 -0.38
N PRO A 578 -26.47 -11.10 0.45
CA PRO A 578 -26.92 -11.61 1.74
C PRO A 578 -27.82 -12.83 1.51
N VAL A 579 -27.45 -13.95 2.15
CA VAL A 579 -28.25 -15.18 2.13
C VAL A 579 -29.60 -14.86 2.74
N ASN A 580 -30.61 -14.79 1.87
CA ASN A 580 -31.98 -14.55 2.29
C ASN A 580 -32.51 -15.86 2.89
N ASP A 581 -32.43 -15.99 4.22
CA ASP A 581 -33.02 -17.08 4.99
C ASP A 581 -34.56 -16.97 4.91
N SER A 582 -35.12 -17.47 3.82
CA SER A 582 -36.54 -17.68 3.66
C SER A 582 -36.81 -18.79 2.66
N GLN A 583 -36.38 -20.00 3.02
CA GLN A 583 -37.04 -21.25 2.64
C GLN A 583 -36.54 -22.39 3.53
N ALA A 584 -37.19 -22.53 4.68
CA ALA A 584 -37.32 -23.78 5.43
C ALA A 584 -38.75 -24.30 5.26
#